data_AF-A0A7S2RV40-F1
#
_entry.id   AF-A0A7S2RV40-F1
#
_cell.length_a   1.000
_cell.length_b   1.000
_cell.length_c   1.000
_cell.angle_alpha   90.00
_cell.angle_beta   90.00
_cell.angle_gamma   90.00
#
_symmetry.space_group_name_H-M   'P 1'
#
loop_
_entity.id
_entity.type
_entity.pdbx_description
1 polymer ?
#
loop_
_entity_poly.entity_id
_entity_poly.type
_entity_poly.pdbx_seq_one_letter_code
_entity_poly.pdbx_strand_id
1 'polypeptide(L)'
;MNLVKGGGGALLREKMVEVCAKKFIVIVDESKICNGLGPGFPIPVEITPFCHGHTMRKIGELASLKGCKPVLRLGSSSNNQIDGDEPAVTDNGNYIVDLHFEE
;
A
#
# COMPACT_ATOMS: atom_id res chain seq x y z
N MET A 1 8.83 -12.98 9.97
CA MET A 1 8.19 -11.72 10.39
C MET A 1 7.77 -10.99 9.12
N ASN A 2 6.46 -10.79 8.94
CA ASN A 2 5.90 -10.13 7.76
C ASN A 2 5.40 -8.74 8.15
N LEU A 3 5.43 -7.78 7.22
CA LEU A 3 5.12 -6.37 7.47
C LEU A 3 4.18 -5.85 6.39
N VAL A 4 3.30 -4.93 6.78
CA VAL A 4 2.71 -3.96 5.85
C VAL A 4 3.44 -2.63 6.03
N LYS A 5 3.92 -2.06 4.92
CA LYS A 5 4.57 -0.74 4.82
C LYS A 5 3.90 0.05 3.69
N GLY A 6 4.31 1.30 3.47
CA GLY A 6 3.75 2.13 2.41
C GLY A 6 2.60 3.04 2.82
N GLY A 7 2.25 3.10 4.11
CA GLY A 7 1.27 4.06 4.62
C GLY A 7 1.61 5.50 4.24
N GLY A 8 2.89 5.87 4.26
CA GLY A 8 3.40 7.17 3.81
C GLY A 8 3.85 7.21 2.33
N GLY A 9 3.41 6.26 1.49
CA GLY A 9 3.60 6.31 0.04
C GLY A 9 5.00 6.06 -0.52
N ALA A 10 5.98 5.72 0.31
CA ALA A 10 7.38 5.50 -0.09
C ALA A 10 7.75 4.03 -0.37
N LEU A 11 6.77 3.12 -0.47
CA LEU A 11 6.98 1.67 -0.38
C LEU A 11 8.02 1.10 -1.37
N LEU A 12 8.09 1.62 -2.60
CA LEU A 12 9.03 1.12 -3.60
C LEU A 12 10.48 1.37 -3.18
N ARG A 13 10.80 2.62 -2.84
CA ARG A 13 12.16 3.00 -2.45
C ARG A 13 12.55 2.39 -1.11
N GLU A 14 11.62 2.31 -0.16
CA GLU A 14 11.82 1.59 1.10
C GLU A 14 12.24 0.15 0.83
N LYS A 15 11.46 -0.59 0.02
CA LYS A 15 11.76 -1.98 -0.32
C LYS A 15 13.09 -2.14 -1.07
N MET A 16 13.44 -1.22 -1.97
CA MET A 16 14.73 -1.25 -2.65
C MET A 16 15.90 -1.13 -1.68
N VAL A 17 15.81 -0.22 -0.70
CA VAL A 17 16.84 -0.06 0.34
C VAL A 17 16.89 -1.30 1.25
N GLU A 18 15.72 -1.83 1.64
CA GLU A 18 15.60 -3.04 2.47
C GLU A 18 16.31 -4.25 1.83
N VAL A 19 16.05 -4.51 0.55
CA VAL A 19 16.61 -5.67 -0.18
C VAL A 19 18.12 -5.55 -0.37
N CYS A 20 18.65 -4.32 -0.45
CA CYS A 20 20.08 -4.06 -0.57
C CYS A 20 20.84 -4.10 0.78
N ALA A 21 20.13 -4.11 1.91
CA ALA A 21 20.75 -4.02 3.23
C ALA A 21 21.27 -5.40 3.71
N LYS A 22 22.47 -5.42 4.31
CA LYS A 22 22.98 -6.62 5.01
C LYS A 22 22.13 -7.00 6.23
N LYS A 23 21.52 -6.00 6.86
CA LYS A 23 20.63 -6.16 8.01
C LYS A 23 19.52 -5.11 7.92
N PHE A 24 18.29 -5.57 7.95
CA PHE A 24 17.11 -4.72 8.00
C PHE A 24 16.54 -4.75 9.43
N ILE A 25 16.37 -3.57 10.03
CA ILE A 25 15.88 -3.41 11.40
C ILE A 25 14.58 -2.61 11.33
N VAL A 26 13.54 -3.15 11.94
CA VAL A 26 12.21 -2.54 12.02
C VAL A 26 12.00 -2.02 13.43
N ILE A 27 11.61 -0.75 13.55
CA ILE A 27 11.31 -0.10 14.83
C ILE A 27 9.84 0.28 14.80
N VAL A 28 9.07 -0.22 15.75
CA VAL A 28 7.63 0.02 15.88
C VAL A 28 7.23 0.13 17.35
N ASP A 29 6.13 0.82 17.61
CA ASP A 29 5.43 0.76 18.89
C ASP A 29 4.45 -0.43 18.94
N GLU A 30 3.88 -0.69 20.11
CA GLU A 30 2.98 -1.83 20.35
C GLU A 30 1.71 -1.81 19.47
N SER A 31 1.24 -0.64 19.02
CA SER A 31 0.04 -0.54 18.16
C SER A 31 0.23 -1.14 16.77
N LYS A 32 1.47 -1.43 16.36
CA LYS A 32 1.78 -2.02 15.04
C LYS A 32 1.82 -3.54 15.04
N ILE A 33 1.69 -4.17 16.21
CA ILE A 33 1.64 -5.63 16.33
C ILE A 33 0.20 -6.10 16.06
N CYS A 34 0.05 -7.02 15.13
CA CYS A 34 -1.25 -7.54 14.71
C CYS A 34 -1.20 -9.05 14.47
N ASN A 35 -2.35 -9.71 14.57
CA ASN A 35 -2.48 -11.16 14.36
C ASN A 35 -2.56 -11.53 12.87
N GLY A 36 -2.82 -10.56 11.99
CA GLY A 36 -2.94 -10.74 10.55
C GLY A 36 -2.71 -9.43 9.80
N LEU A 37 -2.17 -9.52 8.58
CA LEU A 37 -1.93 -8.36 7.72
C LEU A 37 -3.18 -8.05 6.89
N GLY A 38 -3.61 -6.79 6.86
CA GLY A 38 -4.77 -6.33 6.09
C GLY A 38 -5.93 -5.78 6.91
N PRO A 39 -6.43 -6.49 7.95
CA PRO A 39 -7.66 -6.06 8.65
C PRO A 39 -7.52 -4.76 9.43
N GLY A 40 -6.38 -4.55 10.09
CA GLY A 40 -6.12 -3.33 10.87
C GLY A 40 -5.58 -2.16 10.04
N PHE A 41 -5.05 -2.41 8.84
CA PHE A 41 -4.43 -1.41 7.99
C PHE A 41 -4.42 -1.88 6.53
N PRO A 42 -4.85 -1.05 5.56
CA PRO A 42 -4.91 -1.45 4.17
C PRO A 42 -3.51 -1.77 3.61
N ILE A 43 -3.43 -2.67 2.64
CA ILE A 43 -2.17 -3.02 2.00
C ILE A 43 -1.95 -2.09 0.79
N PRO A 44 -0.95 -1.20 0.82
CA PRO A 44 -0.71 -0.27 -0.29
C PRO A 44 0.00 -0.97 -1.46
N VAL A 45 -0.47 -0.72 -2.68
CA VAL A 45 0.12 -1.22 -3.93
C VAL A 45 0.40 -0.05 -4.86
N GLU A 46 1.68 0.19 -5.15
CA GLU A 46 2.10 1.19 -6.14
C GLU A 46 1.89 0.65 -7.57
N ILE A 47 1.17 1.40 -8.40
CA ILE A 47 0.81 1.00 -9.77
C ILE A 47 1.09 2.14 -10.76
N THR A 48 1.38 1.78 -12.02
CA THR A 48 1.58 2.78 -13.07
C THR A 48 0.30 3.58 -13.34
N PRO A 49 0.38 4.90 -13.65
CA PRO A 49 -0.81 5.71 -13.93
C PRO A 49 -1.60 5.27 -15.16
N PHE A 50 -0.88 4.82 -16.20
CA PHE A 50 -1.50 4.34 -17.43
C PHE A 50 -2.38 3.12 -17.15
N CYS A 51 -3.64 3.20 -17.59
CA CYS A 51 -4.65 2.16 -17.37
C CYS A 51 -4.85 1.73 -15.90
N HIS A 52 -4.56 2.61 -14.92
CA HIS A 52 -4.65 2.28 -13.50
C HIS A 52 -6.01 1.68 -13.08
N GLY A 53 -7.13 2.15 -13.65
CA GLY A 53 -8.46 1.60 -13.36
C GLY A 53 -8.64 0.14 -13.82
N HIS A 54 -7.95 -0.28 -14.89
CA HIS A 54 -7.90 -1.69 -15.28
C HIS A 54 -7.04 -2.50 -14.31
N THR A 55 -5.85 -2.00 -13.97
CA THR A 55 -4.95 -2.64 -13.01
C THR A 55 -5.63 -2.83 -11.66
N MET A 56 -6.28 -1.79 -11.13
CA MET A 56 -7.03 -1.84 -9.87
C MET A 56 -8.14 -2.90 -9.89
N ARG A 57 -8.92 -2.96 -10.97
CA ARG A 57 -9.95 -4.00 -11.13
C ARG A 57 -9.34 -5.40 -11.17
N LYS A 58 -8.25 -5.58 -11.91
CA LYS A 58 -7.55 -6.88 -11.99
C LYS A 58 -6.99 -7.33 -10.65
N ILE A 59 -6.47 -6.41 -9.84
CA ILE A 59 -6.07 -6.71 -8.46
C ILE A 59 -7.26 -7.22 -7.64
N GLY A 60 -8.42 -6.54 -7.71
CA GLY A 60 -9.64 -6.97 -7.01
C GLY A 60 -10.22 -8.31 -7.48
N GLU A 61 -9.91 -8.75 -8.70
CA GLU A 61 -10.33 -10.05 -9.26
C GLU A 61 -9.43 -11.22 -8.82
N LEU A 62 -8.28 -10.96 -8.17
CA LEU A 62 -7.36 -12.01 -7.76
C LEU A 62 -7.99 -12.91 -6.70
N ALA A 63 -8.08 -14.21 -6.98
CA ALA A 63 -8.68 -15.20 -6.08
C ALA A 63 -8.01 -15.23 -4.69
N SER A 64 -6.69 -14.96 -4.63
CA SER A 64 -5.93 -14.87 -3.38
C SER A 64 -6.29 -13.66 -2.52
N LEU A 65 -6.98 -12.66 -3.09
CA LEU A 65 -7.40 -11.43 -2.41
C LEU A 65 -8.92 -11.39 -2.23
N LYS A 66 -9.58 -12.55 -2.16
CA LYS A 66 -11.04 -12.61 -1.94
C LYS A 66 -11.41 -11.84 -0.67
N GLY A 67 -12.43 -10.97 -0.77
CA GLY A 67 -12.83 -10.08 0.34
C GLY A 67 -12.06 -8.75 0.39
N CYS A 68 -11.12 -8.54 -0.52
CA CYS A 68 -10.43 -7.26 -0.67
C CYS A 68 -11.29 -6.24 -1.43
N LYS A 69 -11.33 -5.01 -0.93
CA LYS A 69 -11.82 -3.84 -1.64
C LYS A 69 -10.64 -2.93 -2.04
N PRO A 70 -10.22 -2.93 -3.31
CA PRO A 70 -9.21 -2.00 -3.79
C PRO A 70 -9.79 -0.58 -3.90
N VAL A 71 -9.07 0.40 -3.38
CA VAL A 71 -9.44 1.82 -3.39
C VAL A 71 -8.26 2.63 -3.89
N LEU A 72 -8.48 3.49 -4.89
CA LEU A 72 -7.46 4.43 -5.33
C LEU A 72 -7.23 5.47 -4.23
N ARG A 73 -5.98 5.67 -3.81
CA ARG A 73 -5.64 6.73 -2.86
C ARG A 73 -5.77 8.09 -3.54
N LEU A 74 -6.50 9.00 -2.91
CA LEU A 74 -6.71 10.36 -3.41
C LEU A 74 -6.11 11.39 -2.43
N GLY A 75 -5.57 12.47 -2.98
CA GLY A 75 -4.87 13.52 -2.25
C GLY A 75 -3.38 13.27 -2.10
N SER A 76 -2.85 13.38 -0.89
CA SER A 76 -1.44 13.25 -0.58
C SER A 76 -0.97 11.80 -0.61
N SER A 77 0.18 11.55 -1.25
CA SER A 77 0.85 10.24 -1.16
C SER A 77 1.50 9.99 0.21
N SER A 78 1.81 11.05 0.95
CA SER A 78 2.62 10.99 2.18
C SER A 78 1.83 10.57 3.42
N ASN A 79 0.55 10.28 3.26
CA ASN A 79 -0.31 9.68 4.27
C ASN A 79 -1.26 8.67 3.60
N ASN A 80 -2.05 7.96 4.41
CA ASN A 80 -3.04 6.98 3.95
C ASN A 80 -4.48 7.46 4.16
N GLN A 81 -4.69 8.78 4.25
CA GLN A 81 -6.00 9.39 4.33
C GLN A 81 -6.44 9.87 2.95
N ILE A 82 -7.75 9.95 2.74
CA ILE A 82 -8.32 10.63 1.58
C ILE A 82 -8.44 12.10 1.98
N ASP A 83 -7.52 12.93 1.50
CA ASP A 83 -7.42 14.35 1.82
C ASP A 83 -7.47 15.25 0.57
N GLY A 84 -7.92 14.71 -0.56
CA GLY A 84 -8.17 15.43 -1.81
C GLY A 84 -8.91 14.57 -2.83
N ASP A 85 -9.14 15.14 -4.02
CA ASP A 85 -9.92 14.50 -5.09
C ASP A 85 -9.07 13.92 -6.23
N GLU A 86 -7.79 14.32 -6.31
CA GLU A 86 -6.86 13.87 -7.35
C GLU A 86 -6.10 12.61 -6.91
N PRO A 87 -5.72 11.69 -7.82
CA PRO A 87 -4.91 10.53 -7.45
C PRO A 87 -3.59 10.90 -6.77
N ALA A 88 -3.27 10.24 -5.67
CA ALA A 88 -2.00 10.43 -4.99
C ALA A 88 -0.83 9.98 -5.87
N VAL A 89 0.20 10.82 -5.99
CA VAL A 89 1.38 10.58 -6.83
C VAL A 89 2.60 10.33 -5.96
N THR A 90 3.22 9.15 -6.08
CA THR A 90 4.45 8.80 -5.35
C THR A 90 5.66 9.57 -5.88
N ASP A 91 6.78 9.52 -5.15
CA ASP A 91 8.07 10.02 -5.64
C ASP A 91 8.54 9.42 -6.98
N ASN A 92 7.96 8.29 -7.39
CA ASN A 92 8.28 7.62 -8.66
C ASN A 92 7.27 7.96 -9.77
N GLY A 93 6.33 8.88 -9.52
CA GLY A 93 5.31 9.28 -10.49
C GLY A 93 4.17 8.28 -10.66
N ASN A 94 4.03 7.33 -9.74
CA ASN A 94 3.01 6.28 -9.79
C ASN A 94 1.82 6.60 -8.88
N TYR A 95 0.75 5.82 -9.01
CA TYR A 95 -0.41 5.89 -8.11
C TYR A 95 -0.36 4.80 -7.04
N ILE A 96 -1.14 4.97 -5.98
CA ILE A 96 -1.30 3.97 -4.93
C ILE A 96 -2.75 3.47 -4.93
N VAL A 97 -2.90 2.14 -4.93
CA VAL A 97 -4.17 1.46 -4.62
C VAL A 97 -4.03 0.84 -3.24
N ASP A 98 -4.91 1.24 -2.33
CA ASP A 98 -5.03 0.68 -0.99
C ASP A 98 -6.00 -0.50 -1.01
N LEU A 99 -5.52 -1.65 -0.57
CA LEU A 99 -6.29 -2.89 -0.48
C LEU A 99 -6.86 -3.03 0.93
N HIS A 100 -8.16 -2.82 1.07
CA HIS A 100 -8.87 -2.97 2.34
C HIS A 100 -9.44 -4.38 2.49
N PHE A 101 -9.26 -4.99 3.65
CA PHE A 101 -9.82 -6.30 3.99
C PHE A 101 -10.81 -6.14 5.14
N GLU A 102 -11.98 -6.78 5.04
CA GLU A 102 -13.02 -6.72 6.08
C GLU A 102 -12.72 -7.66 7.25
N GLU A 103 -11.93 -8.72 7.05
CA GLU A 103 -11.48 -9.69 8.07
C GLU A 103 -10.07 -10.24 7.77
#